data_AF-A0A350C564-F1
#
_entry.id   AF-A0A350C564-F1
#
_cell.length_a   1.000
_cell.length_b   1.000
_cell.length_c   1.000
_cell.angle_alpha   90.00
_cell.angle_beta   90.00
_cell.angle_gamma   90.00
#
_symmetry.space_group_name_H-M   'P 1'
#
loop_
_entity.id
_entity.type
_entity.pdbx_description
1 polymer ?
#
loop_
_entity_poly.entity_id
_entity_poly.type
_entity_poly.pdbx_seq_one_letter_code
_entity_poly.pdbx_strand_id
1 'polypeptide(L)'
;MSTRALNDAINKIKSISVSVGFTHSPLSGIVATGQGVIDFSTLNYIEEFKIPLIRTDLDTYGSVIKISNIEVKINRSTAWKIYKAIRLIEDNVNLEKLLIEVQ
;
A
#
# COMPACT_ATOMS: atom_id res chain seq x y z
N MET A 1 -0.20 16.88 -10.01
CA MET A 1 0.72 17.22 -8.90
C MET A 1 1.16 16.01 -8.06
N SER A 2 0.44 14.89 -8.04
CA SER A 2 0.76 13.72 -7.18
C SER A 2 1.94 12.85 -7.65
N THR A 3 2.24 12.79 -8.95
CA THR A 3 3.29 11.90 -9.49
C THR A 3 4.71 12.23 -9.01
N ARG A 4 5.07 13.52 -8.96
CA ARG A 4 6.41 13.95 -8.54
C ARG A 4 6.64 13.66 -7.06
N ALA A 5 5.65 13.99 -6.22
CA ALA A 5 5.72 13.73 -4.79
C ALA A 5 5.88 12.25 -4.46
N LEU A 6 5.21 11.35 -5.21
CA LEU A 6 5.39 9.92 -5.07
C LEU A 6 6.82 9.47 -5.42
N ASN A 7 7.35 9.92 -6.56
CA ASN A 7 8.71 9.56 -6.98
C ASN A 7 9.76 10.05 -5.97
N ASP A 8 9.63 11.29 -5.50
CA ASP A 8 10.53 11.87 -4.50
C ASP A 8 10.49 11.09 -3.19
N ALA A 9 9.30 10.67 -2.74
CA ALA A 9 9.14 9.85 -1.55
C ALA A 9 9.81 8.47 -1.70
N ILE A 10 9.62 7.81 -2.85
CA ILE A 10 10.24 6.51 -3.12
C ILE A 10 11.76 6.62 -3.21
N ASN A 11 12.28 7.66 -3.86
CA ASN A 11 13.72 7.89 -3.92
C ASN A 11 14.32 8.13 -2.53
N LYS A 12 13.63 8.90 -1.68
CA LYS A 12 14.05 9.10 -0.30
C LYS A 12 14.06 7.80 0.50
N ILE A 13 13.06 6.94 0.33
CA ILE A 13 13.00 5.63 0.97
C ILE A 13 14.15 4.75 0.49
N LYS A 14 14.41 4.69 -0.83
CA LYS A 14 15.56 3.95 -1.39
C LYS A 14 16.87 4.41 -0.76
N SER A 15 17.10 5.72 -0.66
CA SER A 15 18.30 6.27 -0.03
C SER A 15 18.44 5.83 1.44
N ILE A 16 17.35 5.90 2.21
CA ILE A 16 17.34 5.47 3.62
C ILE A 16 17.61 3.97 3.72
N SER A 17 16.96 3.14 2.90
CA SER A 17 17.14 1.68 2.90
C SER A 17 18.60 1.30 2.64
N VAL A 18 19.26 1.95 1.68
CA VAL A 18 20.69 1.73 1.41
C VAL A 18 21.54 2.13 2.61
N SER A 19 21.29 3.29 3.22
CA SER A 19 22.06 3.76 4.37
C SER A 19 21.91 2.87 5.62
N VAL A 20 20.73 2.27 5.81
CA VAL A 20 20.44 1.41 6.96
C VAL A 20 20.79 -0.07 6.69
N GLY A 21 21.04 -0.45 5.43
CA GLY A 21 21.39 -1.81 5.04
C GLY A 21 20.17 -2.74 4.88
N PHE A 22 18.99 -2.19 4.57
CA PHE A 22 17.81 -3.01 4.29
C PHE A 22 17.94 -3.71 2.94
N THR A 23 17.80 -5.04 2.96
CA THR A 23 17.79 -5.89 1.76
C THR A 23 16.42 -5.96 1.07
N HIS A 24 15.39 -5.41 1.72
CA HIS A 24 14.00 -5.40 1.26
C HIS A 24 13.40 -3.99 1.36
N SER A 25 12.30 -3.73 0.67
CA SER A 25 11.55 -2.48 0.86
C SER A 25 10.95 -2.43 2.27
N PRO A 26 11.09 -1.30 3.00
CA PRO A 26 10.43 -1.10 4.28
C PRO A 26 8.94 -0.76 4.15
N LEU A 27 8.42 -0.65 2.92
CA LEU A 27 7.02 -0.33 2.66
C LEU A 27 6.15 -1.58 2.61
N SER A 28 5.07 -1.57 3.38
CA SER A 28 4.04 -2.64 3.33
C SER A 28 2.94 -2.36 2.30
N GLY A 29 2.86 -1.13 1.77
CA GLY A 29 1.86 -0.73 0.80
C GLY A 29 1.88 0.77 0.53
N ILE A 30 1.26 1.19 -0.56
CA ILE A 30 1.18 2.59 -0.99
C ILE A 30 -0.28 2.96 -1.28
N VAL A 31 -0.74 4.08 -0.74
CA VAL A 31 -2.01 4.70 -1.09
C VAL A 31 -1.70 5.98 -1.85
N ALA A 32 -1.98 5.99 -3.15
CA ALA A 32 -1.73 7.14 -4.03
C ALA A 32 -3.03 7.94 -4.22
N THR A 33 -3.02 9.19 -3.78
CA THR A 33 -4.17 10.10 -3.84
C THR A 33 -4.19 10.93 -5.11
N GLY A 34 -5.38 11.19 -5.63
CA GLY A 34 -5.62 12.04 -6.79
C GLY A 34 -5.18 11.43 -8.12
N GLN A 35 -5.44 12.17 -9.19
CA GLN A 35 -5.26 11.69 -10.57
C GLN A 35 -3.85 11.94 -11.11
N GLY A 36 -3.34 11.02 -11.93
CA GLY A 36 -2.04 11.14 -12.59
C GLY A 36 -1.38 9.79 -12.89
N VAL A 37 -0.35 9.83 -13.75
CA VAL A 37 0.45 8.65 -14.13
C VAL A 37 1.50 8.38 -13.05
N ILE A 38 1.91 7.14 -12.84
CA ILE A 38 3.05 6.79 -11.98
C ILE A 38 4.30 6.74 -12.85
N ASP A 39 5.39 7.34 -12.37
CA ASP A 39 6.65 7.29 -13.10
C ASP A 39 7.17 5.85 -13.22
N PHE A 40 7.78 5.52 -14.35
CA PHE A 40 8.26 4.15 -14.64
C PHE A 40 9.26 3.65 -13.58
N SER A 41 10.14 4.53 -13.08
CA SER A 41 11.11 4.15 -12.04
C SER A 41 10.47 3.79 -10.70
N THR A 42 9.32 4.41 -10.41
CA THR A 42 8.50 4.10 -9.24
C THR A 42 7.73 2.80 -9.46
N LEU A 43 7.17 2.60 -10.66
CA LEU A 43 6.47 1.37 -11.01
C LEU A 43 7.39 0.14 -10.85
N ASN A 44 8.60 0.22 -11.41
CA ASN A 44 9.60 -0.85 -11.29
C ASN A 44 9.91 -1.19 -9.83
N TYR A 45 10.04 -0.19 -8.96
CA TYR A 45 10.28 -0.41 -7.54
C TYR A 45 9.10 -1.13 -6.86
N ILE A 46 7.87 -0.71 -7.18
CA ILE A 46 6.66 -1.33 -6.65
C ILE A 46 6.57 -2.80 -7.11
N GLU A 47 6.88 -3.08 -8.37
CA GLU A 47 6.84 -4.43 -8.95
C GLU A 47 7.98 -5.34 -8.47
N GLU A 48 9.19 -4.80 -8.31
CA GLU A 48 10.37 -5.49 -7.78
C GLU A 48 10.10 -6.03 -6.38
N PHE A 49 9.56 -5.17 -5.50
CA PHE A 49 9.28 -5.53 -4.10
C PHE A 49 7.85 -6.01 -3.86
N LYS A 50 7.05 -6.21 -4.93
CA LYS A 50 5.64 -6.66 -4.86
C LYS A 50 4.80 -5.85 -3.87
N ILE A 51 5.00 -4.53 -3.86
CA ILE A 51 4.34 -3.62 -2.91
C ILE A 51 2.89 -3.40 -3.37
N PRO A 52 1.88 -3.65 -2.53
CA PRO A 52 0.49 -3.33 -2.87
C PRO A 52 0.30 -1.82 -3.07
N LEU A 53 -0.34 -1.45 -4.18
CA LEU A 53 -0.63 -0.05 -4.52
C LEU A 53 -2.14 0.13 -4.71
N ILE A 54 -2.72 1.08 -4.00
CA ILE A 54 -4.13 1.48 -4.16
C ILE A 54 -4.16 2.94 -4.63
N ARG A 55 -4.94 3.22 -5.68
CA ARG A 55 -5.27 4.59 -6.10
C ARG A 55 -6.66 4.97 -5.63
N THR A 56 -6.80 6.21 -5.16
CA THR A 56 -8.07 6.75 -4.68
C THR A 56 -8.28 8.19 -5.13
N ASP A 57 -9.54 8.54 -5.36
CA ASP A 57 -9.99 9.91 -5.64
C ASP A 57 -10.04 10.79 -4.39
N LEU A 58 -9.92 10.19 -3.20
CA LEU A 58 -9.78 10.94 -1.97
C LEU A 58 -8.48 11.76 -1.99
N ASP A 59 -8.56 12.98 -1.48
CA ASP A 59 -7.38 13.77 -1.20
C ASP A 59 -6.59 13.17 -0.02
N THR A 60 -5.40 13.70 0.25
CA THR A 60 -4.54 13.20 1.33
C THR A 60 -5.25 13.22 2.68
N TYR A 61 -6.00 14.30 2.98
CA TYR A 61 -6.70 14.42 4.24
C TYR A 61 -7.85 13.41 4.35
N GLY A 62 -8.72 13.32 3.35
CA GLY A 62 -9.82 12.36 3.31
C GLY A 62 -9.32 10.91 3.42
N SER A 63 -8.21 10.60 2.75
CA SER A 63 -7.54 9.29 2.84
C SER A 63 -7.05 9.00 4.26
N VAL A 64 -6.41 9.96 4.92
CA VAL A 64 -5.92 9.82 6.30
C VAL A 64 -7.06 9.60 7.27
N ILE A 65 -8.18 10.32 7.15
CA ILE A 65 -9.35 10.13 8.02
C ILE A 65 -9.95 8.73 7.82
N LYS A 66 -10.10 8.28 6.58
CA LYS A 66 -10.62 6.93 6.27
C LYS A 66 -9.73 5.82 6.83
N ILE A 67 -8.42 5.95 6.66
CA ILE A 67 -7.44 4.98 7.19
C ILE A 67 -7.41 5.04 8.72
N SER A 68 -7.47 6.23 9.32
CA SER A 68 -7.45 6.40 10.78
C SER A 68 -8.69 5.80 11.46
N ASN A 69 -9.82 5.79 10.76
CA ASN A 69 -11.06 5.14 11.20
C ASN A 69 -11.02 3.61 11.08
N ILE A 70 -9.97 3.02 10.50
CA ILE A 70 -9.75 1.57 10.56
C ILE A 70 -9.37 1.22 12.00
N GLU A 71 -10.41 0.98 12.80
CA GLU A 71 -10.40 0.66 14.23
C GLU A 71 -9.48 -0.53 14.58
N VAL A 72 -9.19 -1.39 13.60
CA VAL A 72 -8.41 -2.59 13.78
C VAL A 72 -6.92 -2.31 13.61
N LYS A 73 -6.31 -1.67 14.62
CA LYS A 73 -4.88 -1.90 14.91
C LYS A 73 -4.76 -3.38 15.31
N ILE A 74 -4.44 -4.26 14.34
CA ILE A 74 -4.43 -5.73 14.52
C ILE A 74 -3.36 -6.09 15.54
N ASN A 75 -3.77 -6.28 16.79
CA ASN A 75 -2.96 -6.96 17.78
C ASN A 75 -3.26 -8.46 17.66
N ARG A 76 -2.26 -9.26 17.27
CA ARG A 76 -2.41 -10.70 17.00
C ARG A 76 -2.89 -11.50 18.22
N SER A 77 -2.82 -10.93 19.42
CA SER A 77 -3.31 -11.54 20.66
C SER A 77 -4.85 -11.62 20.76
N THR A 78 -5.59 -10.99 19.85
CA THR A 78 -7.05 -10.89 19.92
C THR A 78 -7.72 -11.56 18.73
N ALA A 79 -8.18 -12.80 18.92
CA ALA A 79 -8.77 -13.62 17.86
C ALA A 79 -9.91 -12.92 17.10
N TRP A 80 -10.82 -12.23 17.80
CA TRP A 80 -11.96 -11.56 17.14
C TRP A 80 -11.54 -10.43 16.17
N LYS A 81 -10.38 -9.78 16.40
CA LYS A 81 -9.84 -8.76 15.48
C LYS A 81 -9.32 -9.38 14.19
N ILE A 82 -8.75 -10.59 14.28
CA ILE A 82 -8.29 -11.36 13.11
C ILE A 82 -9.50 -11.77 12.27
N TYR A 83 -10.53 -12.36 12.89
CA TYR A 83 -11.76 -12.74 12.18
C TYR A 83 -12.46 -11.54 11.53
N LYS A 84 -12.55 -10.40 12.23
CA LYS A 84 -13.12 -9.16 11.66
C LYS A 84 -12.31 -8.68 10.45
N ALA A 85 -10.97 -8.77 10.50
CA ALA A 85 -10.12 -8.38 9.37
C ALA A 85 -10.29 -9.31 8.17
N ILE A 86 -10.33 -10.64 8.36
CA ILE A 86 -10.60 -11.61 7.30
C ILE A 86 -11.92 -11.30 6.61
N ARG A 87 -13.00 -11.14 7.41
CA ARG A 87 -14.33 -10.83 6.88
C ARG A 87 -14.37 -9.52 6.11
N LEU A 88 -13.72 -8.46 6.62
CA LEU A 88 -13.67 -7.18 5.92
C LEU A 88 -12.96 -7.30 4.55
N ILE A 89 -11.94 -8.16 4.44
CA ILE A 89 -11.29 -8.43 3.16
C ILE A 89 -12.25 -9.19 2.24
N GLU A 90 -12.87 -10.28 2.70
CA GLU A 90 -13.83 -11.08 1.91
C GLU A 90 -15.02 -10.25 1.41
N ASP A 91 -15.57 -9.39 2.26
CA ASP A 91 -16.75 -8.57 1.95
C ASP A 91 -16.45 -7.42 0.96
N ASN A 92 -15.18 -6.96 0.88
CA ASN A 92 -14.83 -5.73 0.13
C ASN A 92 -13.81 -5.93 -0.99
N VAL A 93 -13.16 -7.09 -1.06
CA VAL A 93 -12.16 -7.43 -2.07
C VAL A 93 -12.64 -8.62 -2.85
N ASN A 94 -12.77 -8.49 -4.17
CA ASN A 94 -13.05 -9.63 -5.03
C ASN A 94 -11.78 -10.50 -5.14
N LEU A 95 -11.71 -11.55 -4.30
CA LEU A 95 -10.58 -12.45 -4.22
C LEU A 95 -10.41 -13.32 -5.47
N GLU A 96 -11.50 -13.61 -6.19
CA GLU A 96 -11.45 -14.37 -7.45
C GLU A 96 -10.62 -13.65 -8.51
N LYS A 97 -10.71 -12.31 -8.56
CA LYS A 97 -9.88 -11.49 -9.47
C LYS A 97 -8.40 -11.42 -9.06
N LEU A 98 -8.06 -11.80 -7.83
CA LEU A 98 -6.68 -11.85 -7.34
C LEU A 98 -6.03 -13.22 -7.56
N LEU A 99 -6.83 -14.27 -7.80
CA LEU A 99 -6.33 -15.58 -8.17
C LEU A 99 -5.91 -15.54 -9.64
N ILE A 100 -4.62 -15.30 -9.88
CA ILE A 100 -4.01 -15.54 -11.18
C ILE A 100 -3.88 -17.05 -11.32
N GLU A 101 -4.50 -17.67 -12.34
CA GLU A 101 -4.16 -19.04 -12.72
C GLU A 101 -2.67 -19.07 -13.05
N VAL A 102 -1.91 -19.83 -12.24
CA VAL A 102 -0.53 -20.17 -12.57
C VAL A 102 -0.60 -21.14 -13.75
N GLN A 103 -0.51 -20.62 -14.97
CA GLN A 103 -0.17 -21.42 -16.16
C GLN A 103 1.33 -21.65 -16.24
#